data_AF-A0AAD5SSY6-F1
#
_entry.id   AF-A0AAD5SSY6-F1
#
_cell.length_a   1.000
_cell.length_b   1.000
_cell.length_c   1.000
_cell.angle_alpha   90.00
_cell.angle_beta   90.00
_cell.angle_gamma   90.00
#
_symmetry.space_group_name_H-M   'P 1'
#
loop_
_entity.id
_entity.type
_entity.pdbx_description
1 polymer ?
#
loop_
_entity_poly.entity_id
_entity_poly.type
_entity_poly.pdbx_seq_one_letter_code
_entity_poly.pdbx_strand_id
1 'polypeptide(L)'
;MPLHATCARVVEQCLANTQRLSLRRLVDGACGPAAPDKERRAVFAVVCQVLKFKAPLRLLIAAAGMPPSAAKGRKAAVYLVLVYELLFGSGLKSAPSSLRALVVPHKTRLTAELAKLKMKKRAIKNEDLLPDYIKNAVVLPRYARVNTNVSTIDATIETLAKSGYKLIEYIDGMHLGKLA
;
A
#
# COMPACT_ATOMS: atom_id res chain seq x y z
N MET A 1 -0.91 6.92 -19.25
CA MET A 1 -2.16 6.26 -18.77
C MET A 1 -2.61 6.98 -17.50
N PRO A 2 -3.91 7.09 -17.20
CA PRO A 2 -4.33 7.68 -15.92
C PRO A 2 -3.86 6.81 -14.76
N LEU A 3 -3.13 7.40 -13.81
CA LEU A 3 -2.49 6.74 -12.65
C LEU A 3 -3.42 5.72 -11.96
N HIS A 4 -4.67 6.12 -11.71
CA HIS A 4 -5.69 5.30 -11.05
C HIS A 4 -6.04 4.02 -11.80
N ALA A 5 -6.09 4.07 -13.13
CA ALA A 5 -6.38 2.88 -13.94
C ALA A 5 -5.20 1.90 -13.93
N THR A 6 -3.97 2.43 -13.98
CA THR A 6 -2.76 1.61 -13.83
C THR A 6 -2.72 0.94 -12.47
N CYS A 7 -3.00 1.68 -11.38
CA CYS A 7 -3.07 1.14 -10.04
C CYS A 7 -4.13 0.05 -9.91
N ALA A 8 -5.33 0.26 -10.46
CA ALA A 8 -6.40 -0.72 -10.41
C ALA A 8 -6.03 -2.02 -11.13
N ARG A 9 -5.35 -1.93 -12.28
CA ARG A 9 -4.86 -3.11 -13.01
C ARG A 9 -3.84 -3.90 -12.19
N VAL A 10 -2.89 -3.22 -11.53
CA VAL A 10 -1.89 -3.86 -10.67
C VAL A 10 -2.57 -4.53 -9.47
N VAL A 11 -3.53 -3.86 -8.83
CA VAL A 11 -4.30 -4.42 -7.72
C VAL A 11 -5.09 -5.65 -8.18
N GLU A 12 -5.73 -5.60 -9.34
CA GLU A 12 -6.44 -6.74 -9.92
C GLU A 12 -5.50 -7.94 -10.14
N GLN A 13 -4.36 -7.72 -10.80
CA GLN A 13 -3.35 -8.76 -11.03
C GLN A 13 -2.81 -9.35 -9.72
N CYS A 14 -2.58 -8.50 -8.72
CA CYS A 14 -2.12 -8.91 -7.40
C CYS A 14 -3.19 -9.73 -6.64
N LEU A 15 -4.47 -9.41 -6.81
CA LEU A 15 -5.58 -10.15 -6.18
C LEU A 15 -5.87 -11.47 -6.89
N ALA A 16 -5.70 -11.54 -8.21
CA ALA A 16 -5.85 -12.77 -8.99
C ALA A 16 -4.68 -13.74 -8.76
N ASN A 17 -3.48 -13.19 -8.54
CA ASN A 17 -2.21 -13.87 -8.20
C ASN A 17 -1.94 -15.20 -8.91
N THR A 18 -2.33 -15.33 -10.18
CA THR A 18 -2.19 -16.59 -10.94
C THR A 18 -0.73 -16.99 -11.17
N GLN A 19 0.18 -16.02 -11.21
CA GLN A 19 1.60 -16.22 -11.59
C GLN A 19 2.60 -16.00 -10.44
N ARG A 20 2.15 -15.77 -9.19
CA ARG A 20 3.02 -15.50 -8.01
C ARG A 20 4.10 -14.45 -8.25
N LEU A 21 3.82 -13.45 -9.08
CA LEU A 21 4.76 -12.38 -9.38
C LEU A 21 4.91 -11.42 -8.20
N SER A 22 6.11 -10.87 -8.04
CA SER A 22 6.34 -9.81 -7.04
C SER A 22 5.57 -8.53 -7.43
N LEU A 23 5.15 -7.78 -6.42
CA LEU A 23 4.42 -6.52 -6.64
C LEU A 23 5.23 -5.53 -7.48
N ARG A 24 6.56 -5.51 -7.30
CA ARG A 24 7.46 -4.70 -8.12
C ARG A 24 7.40 -5.09 -9.60
N ARG A 25 7.44 -6.39 -9.91
CA ARG A 25 7.35 -6.88 -11.29
C ARG A 25 6.00 -6.54 -11.93
N LEU A 26 4.91 -6.61 -11.17
CA LEU A 26 3.58 -6.21 -11.63
C LEU A 26 3.51 -4.70 -11.95
N VAL A 27 4.09 -3.86 -11.10
CA VAL A 27 4.15 -2.40 -11.33
C VAL A 27 5.00 -2.08 -12.56
N ASP A 28 6.18 -2.69 -12.69
CA ASP A 28 7.06 -2.51 -13.85
C ASP A 28 6.38 -2.95 -15.15
N GLY A 29 5.67 -4.09 -15.13
CA GLY A 29 4.90 -4.57 -16.28
C GLY A 29 3.73 -3.66 -16.64
N ALA A 30 3.06 -3.05 -15.66
CA ALA A 30 1.89 -2.20 -15.90
C ALA A 30 2.25 -0.78 -16.36
N CYS A 31 3.38 -0.23 -15.93
CA CYS A 31 3.86 1.10 -16.33
C CYS A 31 4.62 1.06 -17.67
N GLY A 32 5.24 -0.07 -18.00
CA GLY A 32 6.04 -0.24 -19.21
C GLY A 32 7.50 0.26 -19.03
N PRO A 33 8.41 -0.09 -19.97
CA PRO A 33 9.84 0.16 -19.82
C PRO A 33 10.21 1.65 -19.87
N ALA A 34 9.44 2.48 -20.58
CA ALA A 34 9.70 3.91 -20.77
C ALA A 34 9.08 4.81 -19.67
N ALA A 35 8.32 4.26 -18.72
CA ALA A 35 7.70 5.07 -17.68
C ALA A 35 8.74 5.61 -16.70
N PRO A 36 8.65 6.91 -16.31
CA PRO A 36 9.58 7.53 -15.40
C PRO A 36 9.51 6.90 -14.00
N ASP A 37 10.65 6.83 -13.31
CA ASP A 37 10.76 6.22 -11.97
C ASP A 37 9.80 6.85 -10.95
N LYS A 38 9.53 8.15 -11.07
CA LYS A 38 8.57 8.86 -10.21
C LYS A 38 7.17 8.27 -10.33
N GLU A 39 6.72 7.95 -11.54
CA GLU A 39 5.40 7.34 -11.77
C GLU A 39 5.35 5.92 -11.19
N ARG A 40 6.40 5.12 -11.39
CA ARG A 40 6.48 3.77 -10.82
C ARG A 40 6.40 3.78 -9.30
N ARG A 41 7.13 4.68 -8.64
CA ARG A 41 7.09 4.86 -7.18
C ARG A 41 5.71 5.31 -6.72
N ALA A 42 5.06 6.21 -7.45
CA ALA A 42 3.70 6.65 -7.13
C ALA A 42 2.68 5.50 -7.25
N VAL A 43 2.71 4.73 -8.33
CA VAL A 43 1.84 3.54 -8.52
C VAL A 43 2.10 2.53 -7.40
N PHE A 44 3.37 2.22 -7.13
CA PHE A 44 3.75 1.28 -6.07
C PHE A 44 3.23 1.73 -4.70
N ALA A 45 3.37 3.02 -4.37
CA ALA A 45 2.90 3.57 -3.10
C ALA A 45 1.38 3.43 -2.95
N VAL A 46 0.60 3.86 -3.94
CA VAL A 46 -0.87 3.77 -3.90
C VAL A 46 -1.33 2.32 -3.81
N VAL A 47 -0.79 1.43 -4.65
CA VAL A 47 -1.13 0.00 -4.66
C VAL A 47 -0.85 -0.62 -3.29
N CYS A 48 0.32 -0.38 -2.70
CA CYS A 48 0.67 -0.89 -1.38
C CYS A 48 -0.32 -0.44 -0.31
N GLN A 49 -0.72 0.84 -0.30
CA GLN A 49 -1.69 1.33 0.66
C GLN A 49 -3.08 0.72 0.44
N VAL A 50 -3.56 0.64 -0.79
CA VAL A 50 -4.85 0.01 -1.12
C VAL A 50 -4.89 -1.45 -0.66
N LEU A 51 -3.78 -2.19 -0.82
CA LEU A 51 -3.69 -3.57 -0.36
C LEU A 51 -3.68 -3.69 1.16
N LYS A 52 -3.01 -2.77 1.88
CA LYS A 52 -3.06 -2.70 3.35
C LYS A 52 -4.50 -2.46 3.85
N PHE A 53 -5.20 -1.53 3.23
CA PHE A 53 -6.57 -1.14 3.59
C PHE A 53 -7.66 -2.00 2.93
N LYS A 54 -7.30 -3.09 2.23
CA LYS A 54 -8.24 -3.94 1.49
C LYS A 54 -9.43 -4.41 2.33
N ALA A 55 -9.18 -4.90 3.54
CA ALA A 55 -10.21 -5.42 4.43
C ALA A 55 -11.22 -4.33 4.86
N PRO A 56 -10.80 -3.20 5.47
CA PRO A 56 -11.74 -2.14 5.81
C PRO A 56 -12.43 -1.51 4.59
N LEU A 57 -11.73 -1.36 3.45
CA LEU A 57 -12.34 -0.81 2.23
C LEU A 57 -13.49 -1.69 1.71
N ARG A 58 -13.33 -3.02 1.74
CA ARG A 58 -14.41 -3.95 1.33
C ARG A 58 -15.64 -3.85 2.24
N LEU A 59 -15.45 -3.69 3.54
CA LEU A 59 -16.55 -3.49 4.49
C LEU A 59 -17.29 -2.19 4.20
N LEU A 60 -16.56 -1.10 3.91
CA LEU A 60 -17.16 0.19 3.56
C LEU A 60 -17.95 0.14 2.26
N ILE A 61 -17.39 -0.51 1.23
CA ILE A 61 -18.08 -0.68 -0.07
C ILE A 61 -19.37 -1.49 0.10
N ALA A 62 -19.34 -2.55 0.91
CA ALA A 62 -20.52 -3.36 1.20
C ALA A 62 -21.59 -2.58 1.98
N ALA A 63 -21.19 -1.76 2.96
CA ALA A 63 -22.12 -0.99 3.79
C ALA A 63 -22.69 0.24 3.09
N ALA A 64 -21.96 0.86 2.16
CA ALA A 64 -22.37 2.11 1.50
C ALA A 64 -23.43 1.94 0.40
N GLY A 65 -23.89 0.71 0.13
CA GLY A 65 -24.87 0.43 -0.92
C GLY A 65 -24.35 0.71 -2.33
N MET A 66 -23.05 0.47 -2.55
CA MET A 66 -22.42 0.62 -3.86
C MET A 66 -22.91 -0.47 -4.84
N PRO A 67 -22.82 -0.25 -6.17
CA PRO A 67 -23.25 -1.23 -7.14
C PRO A 67 -22.53 -2.57 -6.96
N PRO A 68 -23.12 -3.72 -7.34
CA PRO A 68 -22.49 -5.04 -7.19
C PRO A 68 -21.11 -5.15 -7.85
N SER A 69 -20.89 -4.39 -8.92
CA SER A 69 -19.59 -4.28 -9.62
C SER A 69 -18.45 -3.69 -8.76
N ALA A 70 -18.78 -3.03 -7.64
CA ALA A 70 -17.82 -2.55 -6.65
C ALA A 70 -17.35 -3.65 -5.68
N ALA A 71 -18.20 -4.65 -5.44
CA ALA A 71 -17.86 -5.76 -4.54
C ALA A 71 -17.08 -6.87 -5.25
N LYS A 72 -17.37 -7.16 -6.53
CA LYS A 72 -16.79 -8.29 -7.27
C LYS A 72 -16.49 -7.96 -8.74
N GLY A 73 -15.59 -8.74 -9.33
CA GLY A 73 -15.18 -8.64 -10.74
C GLY A 73 -14.07 -7.63 -11.01
N ARG A 74 -13.75 -7.41 -12.29
CA ARG A 74 -12.62 -6.55 -12.74
C ARG A 74 -12.74 -5.11 -12.25
N LYS A 75 -13.97 -4.60 -12.13
CA LYS A 75 -14.23 -3.24 -11.65
C LYS A 75 -13.97 -3.08 -10.14
N ALA A 76 -13.98 -4.15 -9.35
CA ALA A 76 -13.78 -4.06 -7.91
C ALA A 76 -12.42 -3.45 -7.54
N ALA A 77 -11.36 -3.75 -8.30
CA ALA A 77 -10.05 -3.15 -8.08
C ALA A 77 -10.04 -1.63 -8.33
N VAL A 78 -10.80 -1.17 -9.32
CA VAL A 78 -11.00 0.26 -9.60
C VAL A 78 -11.68 0.94 -8.43
N TYR A 79 -12.77 0.36 -7.92
CA TYR A 79 -13.47 0.90 -6.74
C TYR A 79 -12.59 0.91 -5.49
N LEU A 80 -11.78 -0.12 -5.24
CA LEU A 80 -10.85 -0.14 -4.10
C LEU A 80 -9.86 1.04 -4.16
N VAL A 81 -9.25 1.30 -5.32
CA VAL A 81 -8.31 2.41 -5.50
C VAL A 81 -9.02 3.76 -5.33
N LEU A 82 -10.18 3.93 -5.95
CA LEU A 82 -10.91 5.21 -5.90
C LEU A 82 -11.48 5.52 -4.52
N VAL A 83 -12.03 4.52 -3.82
CA VAL A 83 -12.54 4.69 -2.46
C VAL A 83 -11.39 4.99 -1.49
N TYR A 84 -10.23 4.33 -1.67
CA TYR A 84 -9.04 4.66 -0.89
C TYR A 84 -8.58 6.11 -1.11
N GLU A 85 -8.40 6.55 -2.36
CA GLU A 85 -8.01 7.93 -2.66
C GLU A 85 -9.03 8.96 -2.16
N LEU A 86 -10.32 8.62 -2.18
CA LEU A 86 -11.39 9.49 -1.70
C LEU A 86 -11.39 9.66 -0.16
N LEU A 87 -11.14 8.58 0.58
CA LEU A 87 -11.31 8.57 2.06
C LEU A 87 -10.00 8.76 2.82
N PHE A 88 -8.90 8.22 2.30
CA PHE A 88 -7.61 8.15 3.00
C PHE A 88 -6.47 8.83 2.23
N GLY A 89 -6.56 8.87 0.90
CA GLY A 89 -5.49 9.36 0.04
C GLY A 89 -5.54 10.86 -0.22
N SER A 90 -4.99 11.25 -1.37
CA SER A 90 -4.80 12.65 -1.79
C SER A 90 -6.04 13.29 -2.41
N GLY A 91 -7.14 12.53 -2.47
CA GLY A 91 -8.37 12.89 -3.17
C GLY A 91 -8.34 12.53 -4.65
N LEU A 92 -9.47 12.73 -5.33
CA LEU A 92 -9.66 12.29 -6.72
C LEU A 92 -9.28 13.35 -7.77
N LYS A 93 -8.44 14.34 -7.44
CA LYS A 93 -8.15 15.50 -8.31
C LYS A 93 -7.54 15.10 -9.65
N SER A 94 -6.62 14.13 -9.64
CA SER A 94 -5.96 13.60 -10.84
C SER A 94 -6.73 12.46 -11.51
N ALA A 95 -7.90 12.08 -10.97
CA ALA A 95 -8.73 11.05 -11.57
C ALA A 95 -9.58 11.62 -12.73
N PRO A 96 -9.67 10.92 -13.87
CA PRO A 96 -10.61 11.25 -14.93
C PRO A 96 -12.04 11.43 -14.41
N SER A 97 -12.82 12.31 -15.04
CA SER A 97 -14.22 12.58 -14.67
C SER A 97 -15.08 11.30 -14.66
N SER A 98 -14.86 10.40 -15.61
CA SER A 98 -15.54 9.10 -15.71
C SER A 98 -15.31 8.21 -14.49
N LEU A 99 -14.09 8.19 -13.93
CA LEU A 99 -13.79 7.44 -12.71
C LEU A 99 -14.34 8.12 -11.46
N ARG A 100 -14.29 9.46 -11.41
CA ARG A 100 -14.89 10.23 -10.31
C ARG A 100 -16.39 10.01 -10.19
N ALA A 101 -17.10 9.97 -11.32
CA ALA A 101 -18.54 9.75 -11.37
C ALA A 101 -18.98 8.45 -10.69
N LEU A 102 -18.10 7.45 -10.60
CA LEU A 102 -18.41 6.16 -9.96
C LEU A 102 -18.50 6.23 -8.43
N VAL A 103 -17.82 7.19 -7.78
CA VAL A 103 -17.67 7.20 -6.31
C VAL A 103 -18.14 8.50 -5.67
N VAL A 104 -18.02 9.63 -6.37
CA VAL A 104 -18.45 10.95 -5.86
C VAL A 104 -19.90 10.98 -5.36
N PRO A 105 -20.89 10.39 -6.07
CA PRO A 105 -22.28 10.37 -5.59
C PRO A 105 -22.45 9.62 -4.25
N HIS A 106 -21.58 8.67 -3.95
CA HIS A 106 -21.61 7.87 -2.73
C HIS A 106 -20.74 8.44 -1.60
N LYS A 107 -20.09 9.59 -1.81
CA LYS A 107 -19.11 10.15 -0.86
C LYS A 107 -19.69 10.32 0.54
N THR A 108 -20.87 10.93 0.66
CA THR A 108 -21.52 11.19 1.96
C THR A 108 -21.82 9.91 2.73
N ARG A 109 -22.31 8.87 2.03
CA ARG A 109 -22.57 7.55 2.61
C ARG A 109 -21.27 6.86 3.04
N LEU A 110 -20.25 6.88 2.19
CA LEU A 110 -18.93 6.31 2.50
C LEU A 110 -18.29 6.98 3.72
N THR A 111 -18.40 8.31 3.85
CA THR A 111 -17.88 9.03 5.01
C THR A 111 -18.66 8.70 6.29
N ALA A 112 -19.99 8.53 6.20
CA ALA A 112 -20.81 8.13 7.34
C ALA A 112 -20.49 6.69 7.80
N GLU A 113 -20.37 5.76 6.86
CA GLU A 113 -19.98 4.37 7.17
C GLU A 113 -18.54 4.28 7.71
N LEU A 114 -17.63 5.14 7.25
CA LEU A 114 -16.28 5.23 7.82
C LEU A 114 -16.31 5.71 9.27
N ALA A 115 -17.14 6.70 9.60
CA ALA A 115 -17.30 7.15 10.99
C ALA A 115 -17.84 6.03 11.88
N LYS A 116 -18.90 5.33 11.44
CA LYS A 116 -19.45 4.15 12.15
C LYS A 116 -18.40 3.05 12.34
N LEU A 117 -17.62 2.76 11.30
CA LEU A 117 -16.56 1.74 11.36
C LEU A 117 -15.47 2.13 12.36
N LYS A 118 -15.08 3.41 12.38
CA LYS A 118 -14.11 3.94 13.37
C LYS A 118 -14.63 3.81 14.79
N MET A 119 -15.87 4.19 15.04
CA MET A 119 -16.50 4.04 16.37
C MET A 119 -16.54 2.58 16.81
N LYS A 120 -16.98 1.67 15.91
CA LYS A 120 -17.05 0.23 16.20
C LYS A 120 -15.69 -0.37 16.56
N LYS A 121 -14.63 0.09 15.87
CA LYS A 121 -13.24 -0.36 16.12
C LYS A 121 -12.49 0.47 17.17
N ARG A 122 -13.14 1.48 17.77
CA ARG A 122 -12.49 2.47 18.67
C ARG A 122 -11.21 3.06 18.06
N ALA A 123 -11.23 3.28 16.75
CA ALA A 123 -10.09 3.76 15.97
C ALA A 123 -10.00 5.28 16.05
N ILE A 124 -8.84 5.80 16.45
CA ILE A 124 -8.55 7.24 16.48
C ILE A 124 -7.95 7.65 15.13
N LYS A 125 -6.98 6.87 14.66
CA LYS A 125 -6.30 7.09 13.39
C LYS A 125 -6.83 6.15 12.31
N ASN A 126 -6.51 6.44 11.04
CA ASN A 126 -6.92 5.58 9.93
C ASN A 126 -6.18 4.23 9.99
N GLU A 127 -4.93 4.24 10.43
CA GLU A 127 -4.08 3.06 10.62
C GLU A 127 -4.69 2.08 11.62
N ASP A 128 -5.50 2.55 12.57
CA ASP A 128 -6.22 1.70 13.53
C ASP A 128 -7.30 0.83 12.86
N LEU A 129 -7.68 1.12 11.61
CA LEU A 129 -8.60 0.28 10.85
C LEU A 129 -7.92 -0.94 10.22
N LEU A 130 -6.59 -0.94 10.13
CA LEU A 130 -5.80 -2.02 9.54
C LEU A 130 -5.94 -3.33 10.33
N PRO A 131 -5.76 -4.49 9.68
CA PRO A 131 -5.63 -5.76 10.38
C PRO A 131 -4.40 -5.80 11.30
N ASP A 132 -4.49 -6.53 12.42
CA ASP A 132 -3.43 -6.55 13.44
C ASP A 132 -2.10 -7.09 12.91
N TYR A 133 -2.12 -8.05 11.98
CA TYR A 133 -0.91 -8.56 11.34
C TYR A 133 -0.17 -7.52 10.47
N ILE A 134 -0.88 -6.47 10.01
CA ILE A 134 -0.28 -5.36 9.25
C ILE A 134 0.21 -4.28 10.21
N LYS A 135 -0.56 -4.00 11.28
CA LYS A 135 -0.18 -3.01 12.29
C LYS A 135 1.07 -3.42 13.05
N ASN A 136 1.10 -4.68 13.48
CA ASN A 136 2.17 -5.27 14.25
C ASN A 136 3.19 -5.96 13.33
N ALA A 137 3.28 -5.52 12.07
CA ALA A 137 4.27 -6.05 11.15
C ALA A 137 5.67 -5.77 11.72
N VAL A 138 6.48 -6.81 11.82
CA VAL A 138 7.85 -6.71 12.31
C VAL A 138 8.63 -5.77 11.41
N VAL A 139 9.11 -4.65 11.97
CA VAL A 139 10.02 -3.75 11.27
C VAL A 139 11.38 -4.43 11.24
N LEU A 140 11.71 -5.03 10.10
CA LEU A 140 13.01 -5.66 9.93
C LEU A 140 14.08 -4.59 9.67
N PRO A 141 15.23 -4.66 10.37
CA PRO A 141 16.36 -3.81 10.03
C PRO A 141 16.86 -4.15 8.63
N ARG A 142 17.56 -3.21 8.00
CA ARG A 142 18.17 -3.45 6.69
C ARG A 142 19.43 -4.28 6.86
N TYR A 143 19.41 -5.49 6.34
CA TYR A 143 20.58 -6.36 6.31
C TYR A 143 21.49 -6.01 5.14
N ALA A 144 22.80 -6.03 5.37
CA ALA A 144 23.83 -5.86 4.36
C ALA A 144 24.86 -6.98 4.50
N ARG A 145 25.33 -7.51 3.36
CA ARG A 145 26.44 -8.47 3.32
C ARG A 145 27.70 -7.72 2.88
N VAL A 146 28.73 -7.72 3.71
CA VAL A 146 30.02 -7.13 3.37
C VAL A 146 30.77 -8.07 2.41
N ASN A 147 31.28 -7.52 1.31
CA ASN A 147 32.15 -8.26 0.41
C ASN A 147 33.60 -8.17 0.90
N THR A 148 34.04 -9.21 1.61
CA THR A 148 35.37 -9.28 2.27
C THR A 148 36.55 -9.29 1.30
N ASN A 149 36.32 -9.56 0.00
CA ASN A 149 37.36 -9.47 -1.02
C ASN A 149 37.69 -8.01 -1.41
N VAL A 150 36.79 -7.06 -1.09
CA VAL A 150 36.91 -5.65 -1.48
C VAL A 150 37.15 -4.75 -0.25
N SER A 151 36.56 -5.08 0.90
CA SER A 151 36.66 -4.26 2.10
C SER A 151 36.53 -5.11 3.37
N THR A 152 36.99 -4.59 4.50
CA THR A 152 36.79 -5.20 5.82
C THR A 152 35.45 -4.80 6.42
N ILE A 153 34.99 -5.58 7.41
CA ILE A 153 33.72 -5.33 8.11
C ILE A 153 33.78 -3.97 8.81
N ASP A 154 34.85 -3.69 9.54
CA ASP A 154 35.03 -2.46 10.31
C ASP A 154 35.03 -1.21 9.42
N ALA A 155 35.81 -1.24 8.33
CA ALA A 155 35.85 -0.13 7.37
C ALA A 155 34.47 0.13 6.73
N THR A 156 33.70 -0.94 6.49
CA THR A 156 32.34 -0.82 5.94
C THR A 156 31.38 -0.22 6.97
N ILE A 157 31.47 -0.62 8.24
CA ILE A 157 30.67 -0.07 9.34
C ILE A 157 30.96 1.42 9.50
N GLU A 158 32.24 1.83 9.51
CA GLU A 158 32.61 3.25 9.61
C GLU A 158 32.08 4.09 8.44
N THR A 159 32.15 3.55 7.23
CA THR A 159 31.66 4.23 6.02
C THR A 159 30.14 4.40 6.06
N LEU A 160 29.42 3.37 6.51
CA LEU A 160 27.98 3.44 6.72
C LEU A 160 27.61 4.39 7.86
N ALA A 161 28.40 4.45 8.94
CA ALA A 161 28.22 5.39 10.03
C ALA A 161 28.34 6.85 9.56
N LYS A 162 29.33 7.15 8.71
CA LYS A 162 29.47 8.47 8.06
C LYS A 162 28.29 8.82 7.15
N SER A 163 27.61 7.82 6.61
CA SER A 163 26.41 7.99 5.78
C SER A 163 25.11 8.09 6.60
N GLY A 164 25.22 8.13 7.94
CA GLY A 164 24.10 8.27 8.87
C GLY A 164 23.41 6.96 9.27
N TYR A 165 24.01 5.80 8.97
CA TYR A 165 23.48 4.51 9.41
C TYR A 165 24.05 4.11 10.76
N LYS A 166 23.25 3.42 11.58
CA LYS A 166 23.69 2.84 12.85
C LYS A 166 23.66 1.32 12.75
N LEU A 167 24.74 0.66 13.14
CA LEU A 167 24.76 -0.78 13.28
C LEU A 167 23.87 -1.17 14.46
N ILE A 168 22.99 -2.13 14.22
CA ILE A 168 22.18 -2.77 15.26
C ILE A 168 22.88 -4.09 15.58
N GLU A 169 23.38 -4.20 16.81
CA GLU A 169 23.96 -5.44 17.29
C GLU A 169 22.87 -6.49 17.46
N TYR A 170 23.07 -7.66 16.85
CA TYR A 170 22.20 -8.80 17.05
C TYR A 170 22.62 -9.52 18.33
N ILE A 171 21.74 -9.54 19.33
CA ILE A 171 21.88 -10.40 20.50
C ILE A 171 21.05 -11.66 20.25
N ASP A 172 21.61 -12.83 20.52
CA ASP A 172 20.89 -14.08 20.30
C ASP A 172 19.61 -14.13 21.15
N GLY A 173 18.48 -14.49 20.53
CA GLY A 173 17.15 -14.38 21.16
C GLY A 173 16.51 -12.98 21.13
N MET A 174 17.13 -11.98 20.50
CA MET A 174 16.53 -10.65 20.37
C MET A 174 15.34 -10.67 19.39
N HIS A 175 14.14 -10.44 19.90
CA HIS A 175 12.97 -10.24 19.06
C HIS A 175 13.10 -8.95 18.24
N LEU A 176 13.28 -9.09 16.93
CA LEU A 176 13.41 -7.98 15.96
C LEU A 176 12.24 -6.98 16.00
N GLY A 177 11.09 -7.35 16.57
CA GLY A 177 9.94 -6.46 16.77
C GLY A 177 10.11 -5.41 17.88
N LYS A 178 11.18 -5.45 18.67
CA LYS A 178 11.50 -4.45 19.71
C LYS A 178 12.57 -3.43 19.27
N LEU A 179 13.03 -3.50 18.03
CA LEU A 179 13.94 -2.52 17.43
C LEU A 179 13.12 -1.31 16.96
N ALA A 180 12.73 -0.44 17.91
CA ALA A 180 12.08 0.83 17.65
C ALA A 180 12.84 1.96 18.37
#